data_AF-A0A524IQV7-F1
#
_entry.id   AF-A0A524IQV7-F1
#
_cell.length_a   1.000
_cell.length_b   1.000
_cell.length_c   1.000
_cell.angle_alpha   90.00
_cell.angle_beta   90.00
_cell.angle_gamma   90.00
#
_symmetry.space_group_name_H-M   'P 1'
#
loop_
_entity.id
_entity.type
_entity.pdbx_description
1 polymer ?
#
loop_
_entity_poly.entity_id
_entity_poly.type
_entity_poly.pdbx_seq_one_letter_code
_entity_poly.pdbx_strand_id
1 'polypeptide(L)'
;MKQPDGTLSETLARAAEKIRNALYLTAFTGAGISVESGIPPFRGKNGLWNTYDPQVLEIGYFWRHPETCWKGIKEIFYDFFGKAEPNAAHHFLADLEKRGILKTLITQNIDDLHFRAGSRNVVEFHGNS
;
A
#
# COMPACT_ATOMS: atom_id res chain seq x y z
N MET A 1 14.81 -15.21 4.72
CA MET A 1 14.82 -14.71 3.32
C MET A 1 16.23 -14.92 2.78
N LYS A 2 16.42 -15.71 1.71
CA LYS A 2 17.75 -15.84 1.10
C LYS A 2 18.17 -14.45 0.61
N GLN A 3 19.40 -14.04 0.92
CA GLN A 3 19.98 -12.84 0.32
C GLN A 3 19.96 -13.02 -1.21
N PRO A 4 19.54 -12.00 -1.99
CA PRO A 4 19.58 -12.10 -3.44
C PRO A 4 21.01 -12.40 -3.88
N ASP A 5 21.13 -13.29 -4.86
CA ASP A 5 22.38 -13.54 -5.57
C ASP A 5 22.73 -12.33 -6.44
N GLY A 6 23.90 -11.72 -6.21
CA GLY A 6 24.42 -10.61 -7.01
C GLY A 6 24.38 -9.23 -6.35
N THR A 7 24.94 -8.23 -7.03
CA THR A 7 24.94 -6.83 -6.59
C THR A 7 23.54 -6.22 -6.68
N LEU A 8 23.31 -5.09 -5.99
CA LEU A 8 22.06 -4.34 -6.11
C LEU A 8 21.78 -3.95 -7.58
N SER A 9 22.81 -3.50 -8.29
CA SER A 9 22.69 -3.11 -9.71
C SER A 9 22.26 -4.27 -10.58
N GLU A 10 22.83 -5.46 -10.39
CA GLU A 10 22.46 -6.68 -11.11
C GLU A 10 21.02 -7.09 -10.80
N THR A 11 20.63 -7.01 -9.54
CA THR A 11 19.26 -7.34 -9.11
C THR A 11 18.24 -6.39 -9.73
N LEU A 12 18.52 -5.10 -9.78
CA LEU A 12 17.66 -4.09 -10.39
C LEU A 12 17.57 -4.28 -11.91
N ALA A 13 18.69 -4.54 -12.58
CA ALA A 13 18.70 -4.82 -14.02
C ALA A 13 17.84 -6.05 -14.36
N ARG A 14 17.99 -7.13 -13.59
CA ARG A 14 17.19 -8.35 -13.72
C ARG A 14 15.70 -8.11 -13.47
N ALA A 15 15.35 -7.27 -12.50
CA ALA A 15 13.96 -6.89 -12.25
C ALA A 15 13.37 -6.07 -13.42
N ALA A 16 14.13 -5.09 -13.92
CA ALA A 16 13.71 -4.26 -15.05
C ALA A 16 13.51 -5.06 -16.33
N GLU A 17 14.38 -6.05 -16.59
CA GLU A 17 14.24 -6.96 -17.73
C GLU A 17 12.96 -7.81 -17.61
N LYS A 18 12.70 -8.38 -16.44
CA LYS A 18 11.46 -9.15 -16.19
C LYS A 18 10.20 -8.30 -16.37
N ILE A 19 10.22 -7.06 -15.90
CA ILE A 19 9.11 -6.11 -16.07
C ILE A 19 8.89 -5.80 -17.55
N ARG A 20 9.96 -5.55 -18.31
CA ARG A 20 9.90 -5.21 -19.74
C ARG A 20 9.36 -6.34 -20.59
N ASN A 21 9.71 -7.58 -20.24
CA ASN A 21 9.33 -8.78 -21.00
C ASN A 21 8.01 -9.40 -20.52
N ALA A 22 7.38 -8.85 -19.48
CA ALA A 22 6.12 -9.36 -18.97
C ALA A 22 4.99 -9.11 -19.97
N LEU A 23 4.32 -10.19 -20.41
CA LEU A 23 3.11 -10.09 -21.24
C LEU A 23 1.94 -9.47 -20.48
N TYR A 24 1.87 -9.74 -19.18
CA TYR A 24 0.86 -9.21 -18.28
C TYR A 24 1.49 -8.88 -16.93
N LEU A 25 1.81 -7.60 -16.72
CA LEU A 25 2.37 -7.13 -15.47
C LEU A 25 1.24 -6.74 -14.50
N THR A 26 1.32 -7.26 -13.28
CA THR A 26 0.45 -6.89 -12.16
C THR A 26 1.31 -6.37 -11.01
N ALA A 27 0.90 -5.25 -10.42
CA ALA A 27 1.50 -4.74 -9.20
C ALA A 27 0.66 -5.18 -8.00
N PHE A 28 1.30 -5.65 -6.92
CA PHE A 28 0.66 -5.94 -5.65
C PHE A 28 1.31 -5.07 -4.57
N THR A 29 0.52 -4.19 -3.95
CA THR A 29 1.02 -3.18 -3.02
C THR A 29 0.40 -3.34 -1.62
N GLY A 30 1.07 -2.77 -0.63
CA GLY A 30 0.61 -2.71 0.75
C GLY A 30 1.27 -1.53 1.46
N ALA A 31 1.03 -1.37 2.77
CA ALA A 31 1.30 -0.14 3.51
C ALA A 31 2.73 0.41 3.36
N GLY A 32 3.72 -0.45 3.11
CA GLY A 32 5.12 -0.05 2.86
C GLY A 32 5.29 0.99 1.74
N ILE A 33 4.43 0.96 0.70
CA ILE A 33 4.51 1.94 -0.40
C ILE A 33 4.11 3.35 0.04
N SER A 34 3.31 3.49 1.10
CA SER A 34 2.76 4.76 1.58
C SER A 34 3.55 5.36 2.74
N VAL A 35 4.62 4.70 3.19
CA VAL A 35 5.47 5.19 4.30
C VAL A 35 6.10 6.53 3.97
N GLU A 36 6.61 6.70 2.75
CA GLU A 36 7.18 7.99 2.29
C GLU A 36 6.12 9.09 2.11
N SER A 37 4.84 8.71 2.10
CA SER A 37 3.70 9.63 2.06
C SER A 37 3.22 10.05 3.46
N GLY A 38 3.94 9.66 4.52
CA GLY A 38 3.59 9.98 5.92
C GLY A 38 2.59 9.03 6.56
N ILE A 39 2.20 7.95 5.88
CA ILE A 39 1.30 6.94 6.43
C ILE A 39 2.13 5.86 7.13
N PRO A 40 2.01 5.69 8.46
CA PRO A 40 2.78 4.68 9.19
C PRO A 40 2.38 3.26 8.76
N PRO A 41 3.32 2.30 8.72
CA PRO A 41 2.96 0.92 8.48
C PRO A 41 2.25 0.34 9.72
N PHE A 42 1.52 -0.75 9.54
CA PHE A 42 0.91 -1.46 10.67
C PHE A 42 1.94 -2.20 11.55
N ARG A 43 2.98 -2.76 10.94
CA ARG A 43 4.01 -3.60 11.59
C ARG A 43 5.40 -2.98 11.50
N GLY A 44 6.32 -3.44 12.34
CA GLY A 44 7.73 -3.05 12.33
C GLY A 44 8.07 -2.12 13.50
N LYS A 45 9.29 -1.58 13.51
CA LYS A 45 9.82 -0.75 14.61
C LYS A 45 8.91 0.45 14.93
N ASN A 46 8.34 1.06 13.89
CA ASN A 46 7.43 2.21 14.00
C ASN A 46 6.00 1.83 13.57
N GLY A 47 5.61 0.57 13.79
CA GLY A 47 4.30 0.06 13.38
C GLY A 47 3.18 0.50 14.32
N LEU A 48 1.99 0.78 13.78
CA LEU A 48 0.80 1.13 14.55
C LEU A 48 0.44 0.10 15.62
N TRP A 49 0.72 -1.19 15.40
CA TRP A 49 0.48 -2.27 16.38
C TRP A 49 1.39 -2.24 17.60
N ASN A 50 2.35 -1.32 17.66
CA ASN A 50 3.10 -1.05 18.89
C ASN A 50 2.36 -0.04 19.80
N THR A 51 1.30 0.60 19.30
CA THR A 51 0.57 1.68 20.00
C THR A 51 -0.92 1.38 20.13
N TYR A 52 -1.53 0.75 19.12
CA TYR A 52 -2.95 0.43 19.08
C TYR A 52 -3.16 -1.08 19.21
N ASP A 53 -4.22 -1.48 19.93
CA ASP A 53 -4.66 -2.87 19.97
C ASP A 53 -5.29 -3.24 18.62
N PRO A 54 -4.75 -4.23 17.87
CA PRO A 54 -5.31 -4.65 16.58
C PRO A 54 -6.77 -5.12 16.67
N GLN A 55 -7.23 -5.53 17.86
CA GLN A 55 -8.59 -5.99 18.09
C GLN A 55 -9.65 -4.94 17.71
N VAL A 56 -9.30 -3.64 17.73
CA VAL A 56 -10.22 -2.56 17.33
C VAL A 56 -10.63 -2.62 15.85
N LEU A 57 -9.89 -3.38 15.01
CA LEU A 57 -10.23 -3.62 13.61
C LEU A 57 -10.87 -5.00 13.36
N GLU A 58 -11.12 -5.79 14.40
CA GLU A 58 -11.78 -7.09 14.27
C GLU A 58 -13.30 -6.93 14.25
N ILE A 59 -13.96 -7.48 13.21
CA ILE A 59 -15.41 -7.36 13.03
C ILE A 59 -16.21 -7.88 14.23
N GLY A 60 -15.77 -8.98 14.85
CA GLY A 60 -16.44 -9.54 16.03
C GLY A 60 -16.36 -8.63 17.25
N TYR A 61 -15.24 -7.93 17.43
CA TYR A 61 -15.08 -6.97 18.52
C TYR A 61 -15.87 -5.68 18.23
N PHE A 62 -15.88 -5.22 16.98
CA PHE A 62 -16.68 -4.08 16.53
C PHE A 62 -18.17 -4.24 16.88
N TRP A 63 -18.76 -5.40 16.63
CA TRP A 63 -20.17 -5.66 16.99
C TRP A 63 -20.49 -5.50 18.48
N ARG A 64 -19.50 -5.73 19.35
CA ARG A 64 -19.66 -5.62 20.81
C ARG A 64 -19.24 -4.26 21.36
N HIS A 65 -18.30 -3.58 20.70
CA HIS A 65 -17.67 -2.35 21.18
C HIS A 65 -17.50 -1.30 20.07
N PRO A 66 -18.58 -0.88 19.40
CA PRO A 66 -18.49 -0.05 18.20
C PRO A 66 -17.88 1.34 18.47
N GLU A 67 -18.15 1.94 19.64
CA GLU A 67 -17.59 3.25 19.99
C GLU A 67 -16.06 3.22 20.15
N THR A 68 -15.54 2.20 20.83
CA THR A 68 -14.10 1.97 20.98
C THR A 68 -13.44 1.76 19.62
N CYS A 69 -14.04 0.92 18.78
CA CYS A 69 -13.53 0.67 17.43
C CYS A 69 -13.54 1.92 16.57
N TRP A 70 -14.63 2.69 16.56
CA TRP A 70 -14.71 3.91 15.76
C TRP A 70 -13.67 4.94 16.18
N LYS A 71 -13.39 5.06 17.48
CA LYS A 71 -12.30 5.92 17.97
C LYS A 71 -10.95 5.47 17.41
N GLY A 72 -10.64 4.17 17.50
CA GLY A 72 -9.41 3.59 16.95
C GLY A 72 -9.30 3.74 15.43
N ILE A 73 -10.37 3.44 14.69
CA ILE A 73 -10.47 3.61 13.22
C ILE A 73 -10.20 5.07 12.83
N LYS A 74 -10.80 6.03 13.54
CA LYS A 74 -10.55 7.45 13.30
C LYS A 74 -9.08 7.82 13.49
N GLU A 75 -8.51 7.46 14.63
CA GLU A 75 -7.12 7.77 14.99
C GLU A 75 -6.12 7.10 14.03
N ILE A 76 -6.39 5.87 13.61
CA ILE A 76 -5.52 5.06 12.73
C ILE A 76 -5.58 5.52 11.27
N PHE A 77 -6.77 5.85 10.76
CA PHE A 77 -6.98 6.08 9.33
C PHE A 77 -7.19 7.55 9.00
N TYR A 78 -8.17 8.20 9.62
CA TYR A 78 -8.57 9.55 9.21
C TYR A 78 -7.55 10.62 9.62
N ASP A 79 -6.90 10.48 10.77
CA ASP A 79 -5.91 11.46 11.24
C ASP A 79 -4.61 11.43 10.42
N PHE A 80 -4.27 10.27 9.83
CA PHE A 80 -3.06 10.10 9.01
C PHE A 80 -3.31 10.33 7.52
N PHE A 81 -4.44 9.87 6.97
CA PHE A 81 -4.67 9.88 5.52
C PHE A 81 -4.97 11.28 4.96
N GLY A 82 -5.67 12.12 5.72
CA GLY A 82 -6.17 13.40 5.22
C GLY A 82 -5.10 14.39 4.74
N LYS A 83 -3.82 14.15 5.04
CA LYS A 83 -2.68 14.98 4.63
C LYS A 83 -1.66 14.24 3.75
N ALA A 84 -1.83 12.93 3.56
CA ALA A 84 -0.89 12.15 2.76
C ALA A 84 -1.03 12.53 1.29
N GLU A 85 0.08 12.64 0.57
CA GLU A 85 0.11 12.82 -0.88
C GLU A 85 0.81 11.63 -1.55
N PRO A 86 0.45 11.28 -2.80
CA PRO A 86 1.15 10.23 -3.51
C PRO A 86 2.65 10.53 -3.62
N ASN A 87 3.47 9.49 -3.46
CA ASN A 87 4.93 9.60 -3.62
C ASN A 87 5.40 9.07 -4.98
N ALA A 88 6.73 9.09 -5.19
CA ALA A 88 7.35 8.67 -6.44
C ALA A 88 6.97 7.24 -6.86
N ALA A 89 6.78 6.30 -5.92
CA ALA A 89 6.39 4.94 -6.24
C ALA A 89 4.97 4.85 -6.80
N HIS A 90 4.03 5.61 -6.24
CA HIS A 90 2.65 5.66 -6.74
C HIS A 90 2.59 6.24 -8.16
N HIS A 91 3.28 7.37 -8.39
CA HIS A 91 3.34 7.99 -9.71
C HIS A 91 4.04 7.11 -10.74
N PHE A 92 5.06 6.37 -10.34
CA PHE A 92 5.74 5.42 -11.22
C PHE A 92 4.78 4.31 -11.68
N LEU A 93 3.98 3.73 -10.78
CA LEU A 93 3.00 2.72 -11.16
C LEU A 93 1.90 3.28 -12.07
N ALA A 94 1.40 4.48 -11.78
CA ALA A 94 0.44 5.18 -12.63
C ALA A 94 1.02 5.45 -14.04
N ASP A 95 2.29 5.82 -14.15
CA ASP A 95 2.96 6.02 -15.44
C ASP A 95 3.16 4.70 -16.21
N LEU A 96 3.52 3.61 -15.53
CA LEU A 96 3.58 2.29 -16.18
C LEU A 96 2.21 1.84 -16.69
N GLU A 97 1.13 2.14 -15.96
CA GLU A 97 -0.23 1.86 -16.41
C GLU A 97 -0.58 2.69 -17.64
N LYS A 98 -0.29 4.00 -17.61
CA LYS A 98 -0.51 4.92 -18.74
C LYS A 98 0.23 4.48 -20.00
N ARG A 99 1.43 3.92 -19.86
CA ARG A 99 2.23 3.35 -20.96
C ARG A 99 1.72 1.98 -21.44
N GLY A 100 0.69 1.43 -20.80
CA GLY A 100 0.13 0.12 -21.10
C GLY A 100 1.05 -1.04 -20.67
N ILE A 101 2.06 -0.80 -19.84
CA ILE A 101 2.98 -1.82 -19.34
C ILE A 101 2.34 -2.52 -18.14
N LEU A 102 1.93 -1.75 -17.13
CA LEU A 102 1.18 -2.26 -15.99
C LEU A 102 -0.28 -2.48 -16.41
N LYS A 103 -0.79 -3.70 -16.21
CA LYS A 103 -2.15 -4.06 -16.63
C LYS A 103 -3.15 -3.91 -15.51
N THR A 104 -2.77 -4.27 -14.29
CA THR A 104 -3.63 -4.19 -13.11
C THR A 104 -2.80 -3.86 -11.88
N LEU A 105 -3.32 -3.02 -11.01
CA LEU A 105 -2.76 -2.76 -9.69
C LEU A 105 -3.70 -3.33 -8.64
N ILE A 106 -3.22 -4.23 -7.80
CA ILE A 106 -3.95 -4.73 -6.63
C ILE A 106 -3.33 -4.11 -5.40
N THR A 107 -4.13 -3.46 -4.56
CA THR A 107 -3.65 -2.84 -3.32
C THR A 107 -4.37 -3.39 -2.11
N GLN A 108 -3.61 -3.58 -1.03
CA GLN A 108 -4.13 -3.84 0.31
C GLN A 108 -4.43 -2.54 1.07
N ASN A 109 -4.02 -1.39 0.53
CA ASN A 109 -4.21 -0.10 1.17
C ASN A 109 -5.64 0.40 0.97
N ILE A 110 -6.05 1.30 1.86
CA ILE A 110 -7.35 1.96 1.86
C ILE A 110 -7.18 3.50 1.85
N ASP A 111 -6.05 3.98 1.34
CA ASP A 111 -5.56 5.37 1.46
C ASP A 111 -5.78 6.24 0.20
N ASP A 112 -6.39 5.66 -0.84
CA ASP A 112 -6.70 6.30 -2.13
C ASP A 112 -5.47 6.84 -2.92
N LEU A 113 -4.24 6.61 -2.45
CA LEU A 113 -3.05 7.26 -3.02
C LEU A 113 -2.74 6.79 -4.45
N HIS A 114 -3.12 5.56 -4.82
CA HIS A 114 -2.97 5.08 -6.21
C HIS A 114 -3.86 5.82 -7.20
N PHE A 115 -5.12 6.05 -6.84
CA PHE A 115 -6.06 6.80 -7.67
C PHE A 115 -5.63 8.26 -7.78
N ARG A 116 -5.26 8.87 -6.64
CA ARG A 116 -4.73 10.25 -6.60
C ARG A 116 -3.44 10.43 -7.40
N ALA A 117 -2.61 9.39 -7.50
CA ALA A 117 -1.42 9.38 -8.36
C ALA A 117 -1.73 9.31 -9.87
N GLY A 118 -2.98 8.97 -10.23
CA GLY A 118 -3.45 8.85 -11.60
C GLY A 118 -3.68 7.42 -12.08
N SER A 119 -3.55 6.40 -11.22
CA SER A 119 -3.87 5.01 -11.59
C SER A 119 -5.38 4.85 -11.78
N ARG A 120 -5.81 3.97 -12.69
CA ARG A 120 -7.24 3.80 -13.04
C ARG A 120 -7.74 2.39 -12.87
N ASN A 121 -6.94 1.38 -13.22
CA ASN A 121 -7.28 -0.02 -13.05
C ASN A 121 -6.70 -0.56 -11.73
N VAL A 122 -7.30 -0.10 -10.62
CA VAL A 122 -6.92 -0.47 -9.26
C VAL A 122 -7.98 -1.39 -8.67
N VAL A 123 -7.54 -2.50 -8.08
CA VAL A 123 -8.34 -3.44 -7.31
C VAL A 123 -8.02 -3.25 -5.83
N GLU A 124 -8.98 -2.70 -5.09
CA GLU A 124 -8.89 -2.46 -3.66
C GLU A 124 -9.30 -3.72 -2.88
N PHE A 125 -8.32 -4.48 -2.41
CA PHE A 125 -8.57 -5.77 -1.76
C PHE A 125 -9.29 -5.63 -0.40
N HIS A 126 -9.07 -4.51 0.31
CA HIS A 126 -9.67 -4.24 1.62
C HIS A 126 -10.75 -3.15 1.60
N GLY A 127 -11.23 -2.75 0.42
CA GLY A 127 -12.11 -1.58 0.26
C GLY A 127 -11.34 -0.27 0.36
N ASN A 128 -12.04 0.82 0.71
CA ASN A 128 -11.48 2.17 0.82
C ASN A 128 -12.09 2.91 2.04
N SER A 129 -11.44 3.99 2.48
CA SER A 129 -11.82 4.79 3.67
C SER A 129 -12.57 6.10 3.37
#